data_AF-A0A5D4SZ22-F1
#
_entry.id   AF-A0A5D4SZ22-F1
#
_cell.length_a   1.000
_cell.length_b   1.000
_cell.length_c   1.000
_cell.angle_alpha   90.00
_cell.angle_beta   90.00
_cell.angle_gamma   90.00
#
_symmetry.space_group_name_H-M   'P 1'
#
loop_
_entity.id
_entity.type
_entity.pdbx_description
1 polymer ?
#
loop_
_entity_poly.entity_id
_entity_poly.type
_entity_poly.pdbx_seq_one_letter_code
_entity_poly.pdbx_strand_id
1 'polypeptide(L)'
;MSRKAIFLLFSVGALIAGIIITYITMTPKAFYSKGEIIKNMDYLTQEMKVQDVIQLDEKTYFVPLFSDEGAYGSSIWVWNGWKWECVGATTASDPQIVVNEGNSYIYWNVHPKDEVREWVFYLTSERNYSVTSVGDTNQVEVYYPKIQMKQSKELGKESYGYIKVPIEWEEVIGSFNSYPADTGFIPSSHSYMMQWQAVNRSGDYILLEHTYRNGGEGYSTGNYVKHMHQLYPENLE
;
A
#
# COMPACT_ATOMS: atom_id res chain seq x y z
N MET A 1 -34.50 -23.83 -39.28
CA MET A 1 -34.48 -23.62 -37.81
C MET A 1 -35.65 -22.74 -37.41
N SER A 2 -36.32 -23.03 -36.29
CA SER A 2 -37.36 -22.13 -35.77
C SER A 2 -36.72 -20.85 -35.21
N ARG A 3 -37.44 -19.72 -35.23
CA ARG A 3 -36.96 -18.46 -34.63
C ARG A 3 -36.52 -18.63 -33.17
N LYS A 4 -37.18 -19.54 -32.44
CA LYS A 4 -36.83 -19.91 -31.05
C LYS A 4 -35.47 -20.60 -30.94
N ALA A 5 -35.12 -21.48 -31.89
CA ALA A 5 -33.83 -22.17 -31.91
C ALA A 5 -32.67 -21.20 -32.22
N ILE A 6 -32.90 -20.22 -33.11
CA ILE A 6 -31.91 -19.17 -33.42
C ILE A 6 -31.68 -18.28 -32.19
N PHE A 7 -32.74 -17.89 -31.50
CA PHE A 7 -32.64 -17.07 -30.28
C PHE A 7 -31.91 -17.83 -29.17
N LEU A 8 -32.22 -19.12 -28.97
CA LEU A 8 -31.54 -19.97 -27.99
C LEU A 8 -30.04 -20.11 -28.28
N LEU A 9 -29.66 -20.35 -29.53
CA LEU A 9 -28.26 -20.41 -29.96
C LEU A 9 -27.52 -19.10 -29.70
N PHE A 10 -28.16 -17.96 -29.98
CA PHE A 10 -27.60 -16.66 -29.70
C PHE A 10 -27.42 -16.42 -28.18
N SER A 11 -28.42 -16.76 -27.36
CA SER A 11 -28.34 -16.64 -25.90
C SER A 11 -27.25 -17.52 -25.31
N VAL A 12 -27.10 -18.76 -25.78
CA VAL A 12 -26.01 -19.65 -25.35
C VAL A 12 -24.65 -19.12 -25.80
N GLY A 13 -24.55 -18.61 -27.03
CA GLY A 13 -23.33 -17.98 -27.53
C GLY A 13 -22.93 -16.75 -26.71
N ALA A 14 -23.89 -15.90 -26.35
CA ALA A 14 -23.66 -14.73 -25.50
C ALA A 14 -23.24 -15.13 -24.08
N LEU A 15 -23.84 -16.18 -23.51
CA LEU A 15 -23.45 -16.71 -22.20
C LEU A 15 -22.00 -17.23 -22.22
N ILE A 16 -21.63 -18.01 -23.23
CA ILE A 16 -20.27 -18.54 -23.39
C ILE A 16 -19.27 -17.40 -23.56
N ALA A 17 -19.57 -16.41 -24.42
CA ALA A 17 -18.73 -15.24 -24.60
C ALA A 17 -18.56 -14.46 -23.28
N GLY A 18 -19.63 -14.29 -22.50
CA GLY A 18 -19.57 -13.65 -21.18
C GLY A 18 -18.67 -14.38 -20.20
N ILE A 19 -18.74 -15.72 -20.16
CA ILE A 19 -17.85 -16.56 -19.32
C ILE A 19 -16.39 -16.40 -19.75
N ILE A 20 -16.10 -16.45 -21.06
CA ILE A 20 -14.75 -16.30 -21.60
C ILE A 20 -14.18 -14.92 -21.26
N ILE A 21 -14.96 -13.85 -21.48
CA ILE A 21 -14.54 -12.48 -21.16
C ILE A 21 -14.24 -12.36 -19.67
N THR A 22 -15.12 -12.89 -18.81
CA THR A 22 -14.92 -12.86 -17.36
C THR A 22 -13.67 -13.63 -16.93
N TYR A 23 -13.42 -14.79 -17.53
CA TYR A 23 -12.22 -15.59 -17.23
C TYR A 23 -10.93 -14.86 -17.61
N ILE A 24 -10.91 -14.22 -18.78
CA ILE A 24 -9.76 -13.43 -19.26
C ILE A 24 -9.51 -12.22 -18.36
N THR A 25 -10.57 -11.57 -17.87
CA THR A 25 -10.40 -10.40 -17.01
C THR A 25 -9.98 -10.74 -15.59
N MET A 26 -10.45 -11.88 -15.06
CA MET A 26 -10.11 -12.32 -13.71
C MET A 26 -8.70 -12.88 -13.59
N THR A 27 -8.15 -13.46 -14.67
CA THR A 27 -6.85 -14.14 -14.64
C THR A 27 -5.73 -13.19 -15.08
N PRO A 28 -4.79 -12.82 -14.18
CA PRO A 28 -3.69 -11.96 -14.55
C PRO A 28 -2.80 -12.62 -15.62
N LYS A 29 -2.39 -11.83 -16.61
CA LYS A 29 -1.37 -12.27 -17.58
C LYS A 29 -0.02 -12.37 -16.88
N ALA A 30 0.93 -13.07 -17.50
CA ALA A 30 2.32 -13.04 -17.06
C ALA A 30 2.79 -11.58 -16.87
N PHE A 31 3.53 -11.35 -15.79
CA PHE A 31 4.04 -10.02 -15.49
C PHE A 31 5.13 -9.61 -16.50
N TYR A 32 5.36 -8.30 -16.59
CA TYR A 32 6.32 -7.71 -17.51
C TYR A 32 7.76 -8.15 -17.23
N SER A 33 8.56 -8.28 -18.29
CA SER A 33 10.01 -8.38 -18.18
C SER A 33 10.64 -7.07 -17.70
N LYS A 34 11.89 -7.10 -17.21
CA LYS A 34 12.59 -5.89 -16.73
C LYS A 34 12.60 -4.74 -17.75
N GLY A 35 12.78 -5.04 -19.04
CA GLY A 35 12.76 -4.02 -20.11
C GLY A 35 11.36 -3.45 -20.37
N GLU A 36 10.33 -4.30 -20.29
CA GLU A 36 8.93 -3.86 -20.42
C GLU A 36 8.50 -3.02 -19.22
N ILE A 37 8.95 -3.34 -18.00
CA ILE A 37 8.69 -2.53 -16.80
C ILE A 37 9.16 -1.09 -17.02
N ILE A 38 10.43 -0.89 -17.42
CA ILE A 38 10.97 0.46 -17.69
C ILE A 38 10.17 1.16 -18.79
N LYS A 39 9.87 0.47 -19.90
CA LYS A 39 9.11 1.04 -21.02
C LYS A 39 7.69 1.46 -20.65
N ASN A 40 7.07 0.81 -19.66
CA ASN A 40 5.72 1.12 -19.22
C ASN A 40 5.70 2.10 -18.03
N MET A 41 6.86 2.62 -17.60
CA MET A 41 6.98 3.70 -16.62
C MET A 41 7.34 5.01 -17.33
N ASP A 42 6.33 5.69 -17.87
CA ASP A 42 6.53 6.95 -18.63
C ASP A 42 6.81 8.19 -17.74
N TYR A 43 6.75 8.06 -16.41
CA TYR A 43 6.74 9.21 -15.51
C TYR A 43 8.11 9.60 -14.94
N LEU A 44 9.04 8.65 -14.79
CA LEU A 44 10.31 8.93 -14.13
C LEU A 44 11.25 9.65 -15.09
N THR A 45 11.66 10.86 -14.70
CA THR A 45 12.60 11.69 -15.46
C THR A 45 14.02 11.12 -15.45
N GLN A 46 14.36 10.39 -14.39
CA GLN A 46 15.64 9.73 -14.17
C GLN A 46 15.67 8.32 -14.77
N GLU A 47 16.80 7.94 -15.37
CA GLU A 47 17.01 6.59 -15.90
C GLU A 47 17.17 5.58 -14.76
N MET A 48 16.10 4.83 -14.48
CA MET A 48 16.06 3.80 -13.45
C MET A 48 16.26 2.40 -14.03
N LYS A 49 16.86 1.51 -13.24
CA LYS A 49 17.09 0.10 -13.53
C LYS A 49 16.34 -0.77 -12.53
N VAL A 50 15.80 -1.89 -12.99
CA VAL A 50 15.07 -2.85 -12.15
C VAL A 50 16.05 -3.71 -11.35
N GLN A 51 16.04 -3.56 -10.02
CA GLN A 51 16.79 -4.45 -9.12
C GLN A 51 16.18 -5.85 -9.15
N ASP A 52 14.88 -5.94 -8.87
CA ASP A 52 14.15 -7.20 -8.74
C ASP A 52 12.67 -7.05 -9.11
N VAL A 53 11.96 -8.18 -9.23
CA VAL A 53 10.52 -8.26 -9.52
C VAL A 53 9.86 -9.17 -8.50
N ILE A 54 9.10 -8.58 -7.58
CA ILE A 54 8.59 -9.28 -6.41
C ILE A 54 7.08 -9.36 -6.50
N GLN A 55 6.57 -10.58 -6.60
CA GLN A 55 5.15 -10.83 -6.53
C GLN A 55 4.69 -10.78 -5.07
N LEU A 56 3.84 -9.81 -4.73
CA LEU A 56 3.25 -9.69 -3.40
C LEU A 56 2.05 -10.63 -3.26
N ASP A 57 1.22 -10.69 -4.30
CA ASP A 57 0.09 -11.61 -4.44
C ASP A 57 -0.24 -11.85 -5.93
N GLU A 58 -1.36 -12.50 -6.22
CA GLU A 58 -1.78 -12.82 -7.59
C GLU A 58 -1.91 -11.58 -8.49
N LYS A 59 -2.25 -10.42 -7.94
CA LYS A 59 -2.62 -9.20 -8.68
C LYS A 59 -1.77 -7.99 -8.32
N THR A 60 -0.71 -8.16 -7.55
CA THR A 60 0.12 -7.05 -7.05
C THR A 60 1.60 -7.41 -7.11
N TYR A 61 2.37 -6.52 -7.74
CA TYR A 61 3.83 -6.62 -7.81
C TYR A 61 4.49 -5.38 -7.21
N PHE A 62 5.59 -5.61 -6.50
CA PHE A 62 6.53 -4.59 -6.05
C PHE A 62 7.84 -4.75 -6.81
N VAL A 63 8.35 -3.64 -7.32
CA VAL A 63 9.55 -3.61 -8.16
C VAL A 63 10.51 -2.56 -7.60
N PRO A 64 11.55 -2.96 -6.86
CA PRO A 64 12.62 -2.06 -6.43
C PRO A 64 13.47 -1.59 -7.62
N LEU A 65 13.78 -0.31 -7.64
CA LEU A 65 14.51 0.37 -8.71
C LEU A 65 15.77 1.07 -8.18
N PHE A 66 16.80 1.24 -9.02
CA PHE A 66 17.94 2.10 -8.71
C PHE A 66 18.42 2.87 -9.94
N SER A 67 19.09 4.01 -9.72
CA SER A 67 19.82 4.72 -10.76
C SER A 67 21.33 4.66 -10.54
N ASP A 68 22.10 4.92 -11.60
CA ASP A 68 23.56 5.06 -11.51
C ASP A 68 23.97 6.32 -10.72
N GLU A 69 23.05 7.28 -10.58
CA GLU A 69 23.22 8.51 -9.76
C GLU A 69 22.91 8.25 -8.27
N GLY A 70 22.61 7.01 -7.89
CA GLY A 70 22.39 6.60 -6.52
C GLY A 70 20.98 6.87 -6.00
N ALA A 71 19.97 7.02 -6.86
CA ALA A 71 18.58 7.01 -6.41
C ALA A 71 18.13 5.56 -6.13
N TYR A 72 17.37 5.36 -5.05
CA TYR A 72 16.79 4.07 -4.67
C TYR A 72 15.28 4.24 -4.53
N GLY A 73 14.58 3.75 -5.56
CA GLY A 73 13.16 4.00 -5.76
C GLY A 73 12.37 2.71 -5.86
N SER A 74 11.11 2.80 -6.20
CA SER A 74 10.25 1.63 -6.36
C SER A 74 9.10 1.91 -7.30
N SER A 75 8.48 0.84 -7.80
CA SER A 75 7.16 0.91 -8.42
C SER A 75 6.24 -0.20 -7.93
N ILE A 76 4.94 0.10 -7.91
CA ILE A 76 3.85 -0.80 -7.56
C ILE A 76 2.98 -1.01 -8.79
N TRP A 77 2.71 -2.28 -9.07
CA TRP A 77 1.93 -2.69 -10.23
C TRP A 77 0.74 -3.51 -9.80
N VAL A 78 -0.43 -3.17 -10.34
CA VAL A 78 -1.67 -3.87 -10.05
C VAL A 78 -2.29 -4.38 -11.34
N TRP A 79 -2.87 -5.58 -11.28
CA TRP A 79 -3.69 -6.11 -12.36
C TRP A 79 -5.06 -5.42 -12.36
N ASN A 80 -5.37 -4.66 -13.40
CA ASN A 80 -6.63 -3.92 -13.52
C ASN A 80 -7.74 -4.67 -14.28
N GLY A 81 -7.53 -5.96 -14.58
CA GLY A 81 -8.44 -6.77 -15.38
C GLY A 81 -8.00 -6.97 -16.84
N TRP A 82 -7.11 -6.15 -17.38
CA TRP A 82 -6.70 -6.28 -18.80
C TRP A 82 -5.20 -6.20 -19.02
N LYS A 83 -4.53 -5.40 -18.19
CA LYS A 83 -3.09 -5.16 -18.22
C LYS A 83 -2.57 -4.93 -16.80
N TRP A 84 -1.26 -5.08 -16.66
CA TRP A 84 -0.55 -4.58 -15.49
C TRP A 84 -0.40 -3.07 -15.62
N GLU A 85 -0.79 -2.36 -14.57
CA GLU A 85 -0.76 -0.91 -14.50
C GLU A 85 0.15 -0.47 -13.36
N CYS A 86 1.07 0.47 -13.64
CA CYS A 86 1.91 1.08 -12.63
C CYS A 86 1.10 2.12 -11.85
N VAL A 87 0.63 1.73 -10.67
CA VAL A 87 -0.23 2.54 -9.80
C VAL A 87 0.56 3.41 -8.82
N GLY A 88 1.88 3.22 -8.76
CA GLY A 88 2.75 4.16 -8.09
C GLY A 88 4.21 3.92 -8.45
N ALA A 89 4.98 5.00 -8.53
CA ALA A 89 6.42 4.94 -8.68
C ALA A 89 7.08 6.11 -7.96
N THR A 90 8.27 5.89 -7.41
CA THR A 90 9.08 6.92 -6.75
C THR A 90 10.57 6.68 -7.00
N THR A 91 11.37 7.74 -7.06
CA THR A 91 12.84 7.68 -7.09
C THR A 91 13.48 7.60 -5.70
N ALA A 92 12.69 7.82 -4.64
CA ALA A 92 13.08 7.66 -3.24
C ALA A 92 11.97 6.91 -2.48
N SER A 93 12.25 5.67 -2.05
CA SER A 93 11.25 4.81 -1.38
C SER A 93 11.56 4.60 0.09
N ASP A 94 10.94 5.44 0.92
CA ASP A 94 10.68 5.08 2.31
C ASP A 94 9.64 3.95 2.43
N PRO A 95 9.40 3.42 3.64
CA PRO A 95 8.31 2.51 3.85
C PRO A 95 6.95 3.10 3.44
N GLN A 96 6.26 2.38 2.57
CA GLN A 96 4.95 2.74 2.06
C GLN A 96 4.03 1.52 2.09
N ILE A 97 2.74 1.75 1.99
CA ILE A 97 1.74 0.68 2.00
C ILE A 97 1.07 0.60 0.65
N VAL A 98 1.00 -0.59 0.09
CA VAL A 98 0.09 -0.91 -1.01
C VAL A 98 -1.14 -1.63 -0.46
N VAL A 99 -2.33 -1.21 -0.85
CA VAL A 99 -3.62 -1.84 -0.54
C VAL A 99 -4.29 -2.24 -1.84
N ASN A 100 -4.59 -3.52 -2.00
CA ASN A 100 -5.28 -4.05 -3.18
C ASN A 100 -6.18 -5.24 -2.83
N GLU A 101 -7.46 -5.18 -3.21
CA GLU A 101 -8.45 -6.26 -3.02
C GLU A 101 -8.44 -6.93 -1.62
N GLY A 102 -8.29 -6.13 -0.56
CA GLY A 102 -8.27 -6.61 0.82
C GLY A 102 -6.92 -7.16 1.32
N ASN A 103 -5.88 -7.12 0.48
CA ASN A 103 -4.50 -7.35 0.92
C ASN A 103 -3.77 -6.02 1.09
N SER A 104 -2.99 -5.92 2.16
CA SER A 104 -2.15 -4.76 2.43
C SER A 104 -0.71 -5.19 2.71
N TYR A 105 0.26 -4.52 2.08
CA TYR A 105 1.69 -4.80 2.27
C TYR A 105 2.45 -3.51 2.53
N ILE A 106 3.34 -3.54 3.51
CA ILE A 106 4.36 -2.51 3.71
C ILE A 106 5.55 -2.89 2.85
N TYR A 107 6.07 -1.98 2.04
CA TYR A 107 7.23 -2.20 1.16
C TYR A 107 8.20 -1.03 1.25
N TRP A 108 9.46 -1.28 0.93
CA TRP A 108 10.53 -0.27 0.96
C TRP A 108 11.66 -0.62 -0.01
N ASN A 109 12.41 0.39 -0.46
CA ASN A 109 13.72 0.22 -1.09
C ASN A 109 14.62 1.40 -0.75
N VAL A 110 15.58 1.18 0.16
CA VAL A 110 16.40 2.24 0.74
C VAL A 110 17.86 2.17 0.30
N HIS A 111 18.51 3.33 0.26
CA HIS A 111 19.91 3.41 -0.12
C HIS A 111 20.79 2.62 0.88
N PRO A 112 21.67 1.69 0.44
CA PRO A 112 22.47 0.86 1.35
C PRO A 112 23.37 1.62 2.32
N LYS A 113 23.81 2.83 1.95
CA LYS A 113 24.57 3.75 2.82
C LYS A 113 23.78 4.32 4.00
N ASP A 114 22.45 4.25 3.99
CA ASP A 114 21.68 4.58 5.19
C ASP A 114 21.85 3.50 6.27
N GLU A 115 22.42 2.33 5.95
CA GLU A 115 22.78 1.27 6.90
C GLU A 115 21.60 0.80 7.78
N VAL A 116 20.38 0.88 7.24
CA VAL A 116 19.17 0.37 7.90
C VAL A 116 19.33 -1.13 8.17
N ARG A 117 19.22 -1.50 9.44
CA ARG A 117 19.33 -2.88 9.92
C ARG A 117 17.98 -3.45 10.32
N GLU A 118 17.09 -2.62 10.85
CA GLU A 118 15.74 -2.99 11.26
C GLU A 118 14.77 -1.86 10.91
N TRP A 119 13.59 -2.26 10.43
CA TRP A 119 12.42 -1.40 10.42
C TRP A 119 11.57 -1.65 11.64
N VAL A 120 11.08 -0.57 12.24
CA VAL A 120 10.03 -0.64 13.24
C VAL A 120 8.82 0.12 12.73
N PHE A 121 7.73 -0.58 12.54
CA PHE A 121 6.46 -0.04 12.08
C PHE A 121 5.50 0.12 13.24
N TYR A 122 4.70 1.17 13.18
CA TYR A 122 3.72 1.49 14.20
C TYR A 122 2.34 1.75 13.60
N LEU A 123 1.32 1.23 14.26
CA LEU A 123 -0.05 1.73 14.16
C LEU A 123 -0.33 2.53 15.44
N THR A 124 -0.48 3.84 15.30
CA THR A 124 -0.79 4.72 16.42
C THR A 124 -2.15 5.38 16.25
N SER A 125 -2.79 5.68 17.36
CA SER A 125 -3.97 6.54 17.41
C SER A 125 -3.98 7.26 18.74
N GLU A 126 -4.24 8.56 18.71
CA GLU A 126 -4.30 9.34 19.94
C GLU A 126 -5.61 9.10 20.68
N ARG A 127 -5.54 9.25 22.02
CA ARG A 127 -6.77 9.27 22.82
C ARG A 127 -7.66 10.42 22.35
N ASN A 128 -8.94 10.16 22.22
CA ASN A 128 -9.90 11.18 21.87
C ASN A 128 -11.20 10.95 22.65
N TYR A 129 -11.95 12.01 22.87
CA TYR A 129 -13.26 11.94 23.49
C TYR A 129 -14.18 12.87 22.74
N SER A 130 -15.32 12.34 22.32
CA SER A 130 -16.34 13.08 21.59
C SER A 130 -17.63 13.10 22.39
N VAL A 131 -18.24 14.27 22.45
CA VAL A 131 -19.59 14.47 22.96
C VAL A 131 -20.41 15.06 21.84
N THR A 132 -21.50 14.39 21.47
CA THR A 132 -22.43 14.92 20.48
C THR A 132 -23.85 14.91 21.01
N SER A 133 -24.52 16.06 20.92
CA SER A 133 -25.93 16.19 21.23
C SER A 133 -26.78 15.82 20.01
N VAL A 134 -27.68 14.87 20.17
CA VAL A 134 -28.64 14.43 19.16
C VAL A 134 -30.03 14.91 19.60
N GLY A 135 -30.49 16.02 19.02
CA GLY A 135 -31.70 16.72 19.45
C GLY A 135 -31.52 17.49 20.77
N ASP A 136 -32.63 17.94 21.38
CA ASP A 136 -32.60 18.79 22.57
C ASP A 136 -32.33 18.02 23.89
N THR A 137 -32.33 16.68 23.88
CA THR A 137 -32.32 15.88 25.13
C THR A 137 -31.34 14.71 25.19
N ASN A 138 -30.75 14.25 24.08
CA ASN A 138 -29.88 13.07 24.10
C ASN A 138 -28.43 13.45 23.82
N GLN A 139 -27.54 13.06 24.74
CA GLN A 139 -26.09 13.23 24.61
C GLN A 139 -25.48 11.85 24.36
N VAL A 140 -24.65 11.75 23.32
CA VAL A 140 -23.84 10.57 23.01
C VAL A 140 -22.40 10.91 23.33
N GLU A 141 -21.80 10.13 24.21
CA GLU A 141 -20.40 10.26 24.59
C GLU A 141 -19.61 9.05 24.08
N VAL A 142 -18.50 9.30 23.40
CA VAL A 142 -17.63 8.25 22.84
C VAL A 142 -16.20 8.53 23.27
N TYR A 143 -15.59 7.54 23.93
CA TYR A 143 -14.17 7.57 24.27
C TYR A 143 -13.39 6.66 23.34
N TYR A 144 -12.31 7.21 22.78
CA TYR A 144 -11.33 6.51 21.97
C TYR A 144 -10.04 6.37 22.77
N PRO A 145 -9.63 5.13 23.11
CA PRO A 145 -8.36 4.92 23.80
C PRO A 145 -7.17 5.22 22.87
N LYS A 146 -6.02 5.51 23.47
CA LYS A 146 -4.75 5.53 22.73
C LYS A 146 -4.42 4.13 22.25
N ILE A 147 -3.95 4.02 21.01
CA ILE A 147 -3.48 2.77 20.41
C ILE A 147 -2.02 2.98 20.00
N GLN A 148 -1.16 2.01 20.32
CA GLN A 148 0.24 1.98 19.90
C GLN A 148 0.66 0.53 19.70
N MET A 149 0.57 0.04 18.47
CA MET A 149 0.97 -1.32 18.10
C MET A 149 2.28 -1.26 17.33
N LYS A 150 3.21 -2.17 17.66
CA LYS A 150 4.55 -2.22 17.06
C LYS A 150 4.73 -3.52 16.28
N GLN A 151 5.31 -3.41 15.09
CA GLN A 151 5.80 -4.54 14.30
C GLN A 151 7.23 -4.25 13.84
N SER A 152 8.17 -5.14 14.15
CA SER A 152 9.56 -5.01 13.72
C SER A 152 9.90 -5.94 12.56
N LYS A 153 10.89 -5.57 11.75
CA LYS A 153 11.45 -6.40 10.69
C LYS A 153 12.93 -6.13 10.52
N GLU A 154 13.78 -7.11 10.81
CA GLU A 154 15.19 -7.06 10.44
C GLU A 154 15.37 -7.13 8.91
N LEU A 155 16.28 -6.30 8.40
CA LEU A 155 16.69 -6.32 7.00
C LEU A 155 17.80 -7.36 6.80
N GLY A 156 17.76 -7.99 5.63
CA GLY A 156 18.80 -8.90 5.16
C GLY A 156 20.00 -8.15 4.59
N LYS A 157 20.56 -8.68 3.51
CA LYS A 157 21.61 -8.01 2.71
C LYS A 157 21.04 -7.04 1.68
N GLU A 158 19.77 -7.21 1.33
CA GLU A 158 19.10 -6.44 0.28
C GLU A 158 18.64 -5.07 0.80
N SER A 159 18.66 -4.07 -0.08
CA SER A 159 18.14 -2.71 0.18
C SER A 159 16.62 -2.63 0.23
N TYR A 160 15.94 -3.66 -0.24
CA TYR A 160 14.50 -3.67 -0.42
C TYR A 160 13.84 -4.81 0.34
N GLY A 161 12.54 -4.69 0.52
CA GLY A 161 11.74 -5.75 1.11
C GLY A 161 10.29 -5.37 1.26
N TYR A 162 9.52 -6.32 1.77
CA TYR A 162 8.13 -6.12 2.13
C TYR A 162 7.73 -7.00 3.30
N ILE A 163 6.64 -6.62 3.95
CA ILE A 163 5.89 -7.46 4.89
C ILE A 163 4.40 -7.27 4.62
N LYS A 164 3.60 -8.31 4.92
CA LYS A 164 2.14 -8.13 4.99
C LYS A 164 1.82 -7.28 6.21
N VAL A 165 0.85 -6.37 6.10
CA VAL A 165 0.33 -5.63 7.26
C VAL A 165 -0.19 -6.66 8.28
N PRO A 166 0.15 -6.54 9.58
CA PRO A 166 -0.33 -7.47 10.59
C PRO A 166 -1.86 -7.51 10.64
N ILE A 167 -2.44 -8.70 10.76
CA ILE A 167 -3.90 -8.86 10.77
C ILE A 167 -4.54 -8.17 11.98
N GLU A 168 -3.82 -8.12 13.09
CA GLU A 168 -4.24 -7.43 14.31
C GLU A 168 -4.44 -5.93 14.08
N TRP A 169 -3.68 -5.33 13.16
CA TRP A 169 -3.85 -3.92 12.79
C TRP A 169 -5.14 -3.73 11.98
N GLU A 170 -5.43 -4.65 11.07
CA GLU A 170 -6.67 -4.63 10.28
C GLU A 170 -7.90 -4.84 11.17
N GLU A 171 -7.82 -5.74 12.15
CA GLU A 171 -8.88 -5.98 13.15
C GLU A 171 -9.14 -4.73 14.00
N VAL A 172 -8.08 -4.08 14.49
CA VAL A 172 -8.20 -2.84 15.27
C VAL A 172 -8.77 -1.70 14.42
N ILE A 173 -8.35 -1.53 13.17
CA ILE A 173 -8.93 -0.51 12.29
C ILE A 173 -10.41 -0.85 11.98
N GLY A 174 -10.70 -2.12 11.73
CA GLY A 174 -12.04 -2.61 11.41
C GLY A 174 -13.04 -2.50 12.55
N SER A 175 -12.62 -2.71 13.80
CA SER A 175 -13.51 -2.68 14.95
C SER A 175 -14.17 -1.30 15.13
N PHE A 176 -13.45 -0.22 14.84
CA PHE A 176 -14.00 1.14 14.97
C PHE A 176 -14.83 1.56 13.74
N ASN A 177 -14.59 0.98 12.57
CA ASN A 177 -15.46 1.16 11.40
C ASN A 177 -16.82 0.45 11.56
N SER A 178 -16.85 -0.63 12.33
CA SER A 178 -18.06 -1.41 12.60
C SER A 178 -18.98 -0.79 13.66
N TYR A 179 -18.52 0.25 14.36
CA TYR A 179 -19.39 1.13 15.12
C TYR A 179 -19.93 2.18 14.15
N PRO A 180 -21.16 2.02 13.63
CA PRO A 180 -21.67 2.98 12.69
C PRO A 180 -21.78 4.33 13.40
N ALA A 181 -21.22 5.36 12.75
CA ALA A 181 -21.80 6.69 12.77
C ALA A 181 -23.19 6.64 12.10
N ASP A 182 -24.08 5.73 12.53
CA ASP A 182 -25.44 5.52 11.97
C ASP A 182 -26.30 6.78 12.12
N THR A 183 -25.80 7.73 12.89
CA THR A 183 -26.43 9.00 13.17
C THR A 183 -25.67 10.16 12.49
N GLY A 184 -24.49 9.95 11.90
CA GLY A 184 -23.65 11.01 11.30
C GLY A 184 -23.03 11.96 12.34
N PHE A 185 -23.16 11.64 13.63
CA PHE A 185 -22.78 12.50 14.76
C PHE A 185 -21.44 12.11 15.42
N ILE A 186 -20.79 11.05 14.95
CA ILE A 186 -19.47 10.66 15.45
C ILE A 186 -18.42 11.40 14.62
N PRO A 187 -17.51 12.17 15.23
CA PRO A 187 -16.55 12.95 14.48
C PRO A 187 -15.64 12.04 13.68
N SER A 188 -15.41 12.44 12.43
CA SER A 188 -14.48 11.85 11.46
C SER A 188 -13.00 11.90 11.90
N SER A 189 -12.72 12.14 13.18
CA SER A 189 -11.42 12.57 13.71
C SER A 189 -10.61 11.45 14.38
N HIS A 190 -11.12 10.22 14.46
CA HIS A 190 -10.28 9.09 14.89
C HIS A 190 -9.42 8.62 13.72
N SER A 191 -8.29 9.29 13.52
CA SER A 191 -7.32 8.94 12.50
C SER A 191 -6.26 8.00 13.07
N TYR A 192 -6.21 6.78 12.55
CA TYR A 192 -5.03 5.94 12.71
C TYR A 192 -3.88 6.52 11.90
N MET A 193 -2.68 6.53 12.48
CA MET A 193 -1.45 6.85 11.79
C MET A 193 -0.61 5.58 11.65
N MET A 194 -0.21 5.29 10.41
CA MET A 194 0.76 4.25 10.11
C MET A 194 2.12 4.90 9.95
N GLN A 195 3.07 4.52 10.80
CA GLN A 195 4.33 5.21 10.95
C GLN A 195 5.50 4.24 10.98
N TRP A 196 6.72 4.74 10.78
CA TRP A 196 7.92 3.90 10.76
C TRP A 196 9.13 4.56 11.41
N GLN A 197 10.08 3.73 11.83
CA GLN A 197 11.41 4.09 12.30
C GLN A 197 12.44 3.18 11.63
N ALA A 198 13.55 3.77 11.20
CA ALA A 198 14.73 3.05 10.73
C ALA A 198 15.73 2.93 11.87
N VAL A 199 16.28 1.73 12.08
CA VAL A 199 17.26 1.44 13.14
C VAL A 199 18.52 0.87 12.50
N ASN A 200 19.69 1.38 12.90
CA ASN A 200 21.00 0.93 12.41
C ASN A 200 21.55 -0.26 13.23
N ARG A 201 22.78 -0.69 12.95
CA ARG A 201 23.42 -1.82 13.66
C ARG A 201 23.71 -1.57 15.14
N SER A 202 23.88 -0.32 15.54
CA SER A 202 24.09 0.08 16.93
C SER A 202 22.80 0.09 17.75
N GLY A 203 21.65 -0.05 17.08
CA GLY A 203 20.33 0.10 17.69
C GLY A 203 19.83 1.54 17.73
N ASP A 204 20.52 2.47 17.05
CA ASP A 204 20.15 3.88 17.01
C ASP A 204 19.13 4.15 15.90
N TYR A 205 18.19 5.05 16.17
CA TYR A 205 17.28 5.58 15.17
C TYR A 205 18.01 6.48 14.19
N ILE A 206 17.74 6.30 12.89
CA ILE A 206 18.42 7.03 11.82
C ILE A 206 17.44 7.70 10.86
N LEU A 207 17.91 8.77 10.22
CA LEU A 207 17.26 9.39 9.07
C LEU A 207 17.79 8.76 7.78
N LEU A 208 16.95 8.69 6.75
CA LEU A 208 17.31 8.13 5.45
C LEU A 208 17.98 9.18 4.54
N GLU A 209 19.06 9.79 5.03
CA GLU A 209 19.71 10.92 4.37
C GLU A 209 20.16 10.59 2.94
N HIS A 210 20.67 9.38 2.70
CA HIS A 210 21.11 8.95 1.37
C HIS A 210 19.96 8.59 0.45
N THR A 211 18.88 8.00 0.98
CA THR A 211 17.66 7.72 0.20
C THR A 211 17.02 9.00 -0.32
N TYR A 212 16.96 10.06 0.48
CA TYR A 212 16.34 11.33 0.08
C TYR A 212 17.30 12.34 -0.57
N ARG A 213 18.61 12.05 -0.63
CA ARG A 213 19.65 13.00 -1.05
C ARG A 213 19.41 13.64 -2.41
N ASN A 214 18.87 12.88 -3.35
CA ASN A 214 18.62 13.33 -4.72
C ASN A 214 17.22 13.94 -4.90
N GLY A 215 16.52 14.21 -3.78
CA GLY A 215 15.08 14.48 -3.80
C GLY A 215 14.25 13.22 -4.02
N GLY A 216 12.94 13.37 -3.97
CA GLY A 216 11.99 12.31 -4.31
C GLY A 216 11.01 12.82 -5.34
N GLU A 217 11.06 12.25 -6.54
CA GLU A 217 9.99 12.39 -7.52
C GLU A 217 9.17 11.12 -7.47
N GLY A 218 7.85 11.26 -7.41
CA GLY A 218 6.98 10.11 -7.42
C GLY A 218 5.55 10.48 -7.71
N TYR A 219 4.78 9.47 -8.06
CA TYR A 219 3.36 9.56 -8.24
C TYR A 219 2.70 8.31 -7.68
N SER A 220 1.45 8.45 -7.28
CA SER A 220 0.56 7.34 -7.00
C SER A 220 -0.79 7.65 -7.61
N THR A 221 -1.38 6.69 -8.30
CA THR A 221 -2.74 6.79 -8.83
C THR A 221 -3.70 5.96 -8.00
N GLY A 222 -4.95 6.43 -7.91
CA GLY A 222 -5.99 5.80 -7.09
C GLY A 222 -5.67 5.81 -5.59
N ASN A 223 -6.34 4.93 -4.85
CA ASN A 223 -6.16 4.74 -3.41
C ASN A 223 -5.28 3.51 -3.09
N TYR A 224 -4.41 3.11 -4.03
CA TYR A 224 -3.59 1.89 -3.90
C TYR A 224 -2.40 2.11 -2.97
N VAL A 225 -1.70 3.24 -3.09
CA VAL A 225 -0.50 3.52 -2.29
C VAL A 225 -0.82 4.52 -1.20
N LYS A 226 -0.38 4.22 0.03
CA LYS A 226 -0.46 5.11 1.19
C LYS A 226 0.93 5.35 1.73
N HIS A 227 1.26 6.61 1.97
CA HIS A 227 2.52 6.99 2.59
C HIS A 227 2.47 6.73 4.09
N MET A 228 3.56 6.20 4.63
CA MET A 228 3.74 6.09 6.08
C MET A 228 4.64 7.24 6.54
N HIS A 229 4.37 7.77 7.72
CA HIS A 229 5.15 8.88 8.26
C HIS A 229 6.31 8.37 9.11
N GLN A 230 7.47 9.02 9.01
CA GLN A 230 8.55 8.76 9.96
C GLN A 230 8.11 9.19 11.37
N LEU A 231 8.35 8.33 12.36
CA LEU A 231 8.02 8.56 13.76
C LEU A 231 9.27 8.97 14.54
N TYR A 232 9.24 10.16 15.12
CA TYR A 232 10.29 10.57 16.04
C TYR A 232 10.11 9.89 17.41
N PRO A 233 11.19 9.38 18.03
CA PRO A 233 11.10 8.65 19.30
C PRO A 233 10.40 9.41 20.43
N GLU A 234 10.51 10.73 20.46
CA GLU A 234 9.84 11.62 21.43
C GLU A 234 8.31 11.60 21.36
N ASN A 235 7.73 11.09 20.26
CA ASN A 235 6.29 10.98 20.08
C ASN A 235 5.73 9.63 20.55
N LEU A 236 6.59 8.71 21.00
CA LEU A 236 6.17 7.46 21.63
C LEU A 236 5.89 7.69 23.12
N GLU A 237 4.79 7.13 23.61
CA GLU A 237 4.50 7.01 25.06
C GLU A 237 5.10 5.74 25.66
#